data_AF-A0A2S2PGX6-F1
#
_entry.id   AF-A0A2S2PGX6-F1
#
_cell.length_a   1.000
_cell.length_b   1.000
_cell.length_c   1.000
_cell.angle_alpha   90.00
_cell.angle_beta   90.00
_cell.angle_gamma   90.00
#
_symmetry.space_group_name_H-M   'P 1'
#
loop_
_entity.id
_entity.type
_entity.pdbx_description
1 polymer ?
#
loop_
_entity_poly.entity_id
_entity_poly.type
_entity_poly.pdbx_seq_one_letter_code
_entity_poly.pdbx_strand_id
1 'polypeptide(L)'
;TNRSKHYLTFQAKCKDCSAVLKGWCDNQPVEGESLKISVLTKNTKGHESQHTTKRPLKGEKRKTIGRYLETNLACNWRRENVTDMEFGRFSPPNLYDTHVLRKVKEESVNKKLGITDKCLIESLLEFQLNSKYSG
;
A
#
# COMPACT_ATOMS: atom_id res chain seq x y z
N THR A 1 -27.39 26.79 16.85
CA THR A 1 -27.43 25.42 17.43
C THR A 1 -27.00 24.44 16.38
N ASN A 2 -25.77 23.93 16.47
CA ASN A 2 -25.24 22.97 15.50
C ASN A 2 -25.92 21.60 15.75
N ARG A 3 -26.69 21.12 14.77
CA ARG A 3 -27.51 19.88 14.86
C ARG A 3 -26.76 18.65 14.36
N SER A 4 -25.42 18.68 14.26
CA SER A 4 -24.66 17.52 13.83
C SER A 4 -24.55 16.50 14.96
N LYS A 5 -25.19 15.33 14.79
CA LYS A 5 -25.11 14.19 15.72
C LYS A 5 -23.68 13.64 15.90
N HIS A 6 -22.80 13.95 14.96
CA HIS A 6 -21.42 13.47 14.92
C HIS A 6 -20.47 14.67 14.89
N TYR A 7 -19.36 14.57 15.61
CA TYR A 7 -18.26 15.53 15.56
C TYR A 7 -17.56 15.53 14.20
N LEU A 8 -17.31 14.34 13.65
CA LEU A 8 -16.69 14.14 12.34
C LEU A 8 -17.48 13.10 11.56
N THR A 9 -17.68 13.32 10.27
CA THR A 9 -18.21 12.33 9.34
C THR A 9 -17.40 12.29 8.06
N PHE A 10 -17.20 11.10 7.49
CA PHE A 10 -16.66 10.94 6.16
C PHE A 10 -17.41 9.86 5.40
N GLN A 11 -17.45 10.00 4.09
CA GLN A 11 -18.06 9.04 3.19
C GLN A 11 -17.14 8.78 2.02
N ALA A 12 -17.03 7.51 1.64
CA ALA A 12 -16.29 7.08 0.47
C ALA A 12 -17.16 6.13 -0.37
N LYS A 13 -16.89 6.11 -1.68
CA LYS A 13 -17.54 5.21 -2.62
C LYS A 13 -16.46 4.46 -3.42
N CYS A 14 -16.59 3.15 -3.55
CA CYS A 14 -15.71 2.37 -4.40
C CYS A 14 -15.97 2.70 -5.87
N LYS A 15 -14.91 3.00 -6.64
CA LYS A 15 -14.99 3.29 -8.06
C LYS A 15 -15.50 2.10 -8.90
N ASP A 16 -15.10 0.88 -8.54
CA ASP A 16 -15.36 -0.30 -9.38
C ASP A 16 -16.71 -0.96 -9.03
N CYS A 17 -17.03 -1.10 -7.74
CA CYS A 17 -18.24 -1.81 -7.29
C CYS A 17 -19.32 -0.91 -6.70
N SER A 18 -19.11 0.41 -6.68
CA SER A 18 -20.03 1.39 -6.09
C SER A 18 -20.38 1.20 -4.61
N ALA A 19 -19.72 0.28 -3.90
CA ALA A 19 -19.92 0.08 -2.46
C ALA A 19 -19.63 1.38 -1.69
N VAL A 20 -20.50 1.70 -0.74
CA VAL A 20 -20.40 2.90 0.08
C VAL A 20 -19.80 2.54 1.44
N LEU A 21 -18.80 3.31 1.85
CA LEU A 21 -18.24 3.31 3.18
C LEU A 21 -18.63 4.63 3.85
N LYS A 22 -19.21 4.54 5.04
CA LYS A 22 -19.52 5.69 5.89
C LYS A 22 -18.76 5.54 7.18
N GLY A 23 -18.10 6.60 7.63
CA GLY A 23 -17.49 6.62 8.95
C GLY A 23 -17.86 7.89 9.68
N TRP A 24 -17.93 7.79 11.00
CA TRP A 24 -18.24 8.91 11.85
C TRP A 24 -17.54 8.78 13.20
N CYS A 25 -17.42 9.91 13.88
CA CYS A 25 -16.98 10.02 15.25
C CYS A 25 -18.02 10.86 15.98
N ASP A 26 -18.63 10.30 17.03
CA ASP A 26 -19.67 10.99 17.80
C ASP A 26 -19.07 12.10 18.67
N ASN A 27 -17.94 11.81 19.32
CA ASN A 27 -17.32 12.69 20.31
C ASN A 27 -16.12 13.43 19.72
N GLN A 28 -15.91 14.67 20.16
CA GLN A 28 -14.67 15.39 19.88
C GLN A 28 -13.48 14.63 20.49
N PRO A 29 -12.39 14.37 19.74
CA PRO A 29 -11.22 13.73 20.30
C PRO A 29 -10.59 14.65 21.36
N VAL A 30 -10.25 14.05 22.51
CA VAL A 30 -9.49 14.72 23.57
C VAL A 30 -8.01 14.70 23.22
N GLU A 31 -7.31 15.78 23.50
CA GLU A 31 -5.87 15.88 23.25
C GLU A 31 -5.11 14.82 24.05
N GLY A 32 -4.27 14.04 23.38
CA GLY A 32 -3.54 12.91 23.97
C GLY A 32 -4.29 11.56 23.92
N GLU A 33 -5.58 11.53 23.55
CA GLU A 33 -6.33 10.28 23.41
C GLU A 33 -6.44 9.81 21.95
N SER A 34 -6.53 8.48 21.77
CA SER A 34 -6.74 7.86 20.47
C SER A 34 -8.14 8.19 19.92
N LEU A 35 -8.21 8.74 18.70
CA LEU A 35 -9.46 8.97 17.98
C LEU A 35 -10.18 7.65 17.68
N LYS A 36 -11.42 7.51 18.15
CA LYS A 36 -12.29 6.36 17.87
C LYS A 36 -13.23 6.68 16.72
N ILE A 37 -13.14 5.91 15.64
CA ILE A 37 -13.98 6.07 14.44
C ILE A 37 -14.85 4.83 14.28
N SER A 38 -16.16 5.04 14.16
CA SER A 38 -17.10 4.01 13.74
C SER A 38 -17.14 3.97 12.20
N VAL A 39 -17.05 2.78 11.62
CA VAL A 39 -17.08 2.57 10.16
C VAL A 39 -18.16 1.56 9.80
N LEU A 40 -19.04 1.94 8.88
CA LEU A 40 -20.06 1.09 8.28
C LEU A 40 -19.74 0.88 6.80
N THR A 41 -19.69 -0.39 6.39
CA THR A 41 -19.48 -0.79 4.99
C THR A 41 -20.27 -2.05 4.67
N LYS A 42 -20.58 -2.25 3.38
CA LYS A 42 -21.18 -3.50 2.90
C LYS A 42 -20.21 -4.66 3.15
N ASN A 43 -20.72 -5.76 3.71
CA ASN A 43 -19.98 -7.01 3.74
C ASN A 43 -19.96 -7.61 2.32
N THR A 44 -18.77 -7.74 1.74
CA THR A 44 -18.58 -8.26 0.38
C THR A 44 -18.03 -9.69 0.34
N LYS A 45 -17.86 -10.35 1.50
CA LYS A 45 -17.44 -11.76 1.55
C LYS A 45 -18.48 -12.62 0.81
N GLY A 46 -18.06 -13.48 -0.12
CA GLY A 46 -18.98 -14.29 -0.92
C GLY A 46 -19.57 -13.59 -2.15
N HIS A 47 -19.48 -12.26 -2.22
CA HIS A 47 -20.01 -11.42 -3.28
C HIS A 47 -18.93 -10.48 -3.80
N GLU A 48 -17.70 -10.99 -3.91
CA GLU A 48 -16.58 -10.21 -4.38
C GLU A 48 -16.76 -9.87 -5.86
N SER A 49 -16.73 -8.59 -6.18
CA SER A 49 -16.65 -8.13 -7.57
C SER A 49 -15.19 -8.04 -8.01
N GLN A 50 -14.90 -8.44 -9.24
CA GLN A 50 -13.58 -8.20 -9.83
C GLN A 50 -13.31 -6.70 -9.93
N HIS A 51 -12.28 -6.23 -9.23
CA HIS A 51 -11.82 -4.85 -9.32
C HIS A 51 -10.74 -4.78 -10.40
N THR A 52 -10.93 -3.93 -11.40
CA THR A 52 -9.93 -3.69 -12.45
C THR A 52 -8.85 -2.72 -12.00
N THR A 53 -9.19 -1.80 -11.08
CA THR A 53 -8.27 -0.77 -10.60
C THR A 53 -7.47 -1.25 -9.39
N LYS A 54 -6.14 -1.35 -9.51
CA LYS A 54 -5.25 -1.56 -8.35
C LYS A 54 -5.10 -0.25 -7.55
N ARG A 55 -5.07 -0.36 -6.22
CA ARG A 55 -4.82 0.82 -5.38
C ARG A 55 -3.34 1.19 -5.46
N PRO A 56 -3.00 2.49 -5.51
CA PRO A 56 -1.59 2.88 -5.56
C PRO A 56 -0.94 2.64 -4.19
N LEU A 57 0.30 2.12 -4.20
CA LEU A 57 1.10 1.96 -2.98
C LEU A 57 1.85 3.26 -2.65
N LYS A 58 1.30 4.04 -1.69
CA LYS A 58 1.79 5.37 -1.32
C LYS A 58 1.94 5.53 0.21
N GLY A 59 2.58 6.62 0.61
CA GLY A 59 2.63 7.09 2.01
C GLY A 59 3.29 6.11 2.96
N GLU A 60 2.76 6.03 4.19
CA GLU A 60 3.34 5.20 5.24
C GLU A 60 3.35 3.72 4.90
N LYS A 61 2.27 3.21 4.27
CA LYS A 61 2.20 1.82 3.82
C LYS A 61 3.35 1.47 2.87
N ARG A 62 3.75 2.39 1.98
CA ARG A 62 4.91 2.19 1.10
C ARG A 62 6.20 2.05 1.90
N LYS A 63 6.40 2.88 2.93
CA LYS A 63 7.59 2.80 3.79
C LYS A 63 7.62 1.49 4.58
N THR A 64 6.49 1.09 5.17
CA THR A 64 6.39 -0.16 5.94
C THR A 64 6.71 -1.38 5.05
N ILE A 65 6.11 -1.44 3.87
CA ILE A 65 6.39 -2.51 2.90
C ILE A 65 7.85 -2.43 2.42
N GLY A 66 8.39 -1.23 2.18
CA GLY A 66 9.80 -1.05 1.80
C GLY A 66 10.76 -1.63 2.82
N ARG A 67 10.58 -1.31 4.11
CA ARG A 67 11.39 -1.87 5.20
C ARG A 67 11.32 -3.40 5.25
N TYR A 68 10.11 -3.97 5.11
CA TYR A 68 9.95 -5.42 5.05
C TYR A 68 10.70 -6.03 3.85
N LEU A 69 10.64 -5.38 2.68
CA LEU A 69 11.24 -5.87 1.45
C LEU A 69 12.76 -5.70 1.39
N GLU A 70 13.38 -4.92 2.28
CA GLU A 70 14.85 -4.85 2.35
C GLU A 70 15.45 -6.25 2.57
N THR A 71 14.90 -7.00 3.51
CA THR A 71 15.36 -8.35 3.89
C THR A 71 14.63 -9.47 3.16
N ASN A 72 13.45 -9.20 2.59
CA ASN A 72 12.59 -10.22 2.00
C ASN A 72 12.40 -10.08 0.48
N LEU A 73 11.85 -11.12 -0.14
CA LEU A 73 11.48 -11.11 -1.57
C LEU A 73 10.04 -10.62 -1.76
N ALA A 74 9.79 -9.95 -2.88
CA ALA A 74 8.46 -9.49 -3.26
C ALA A 74 7.44 -10.65 -3.41
N CYS A 75 7.90 -11.83 -3.83
CA CYS A 75 7.05 -13.02 -3.92
C CYS A 75 6.61 -13.52 -2.54
N ASN A 76 7.50 -13.47 -1.53
CA ASN A 76 7.18 -13.86 -0.16
C ASN A 76 6.13 -12.92 0.43
N TRP A 77 6.32 -11.61 0.27
CA TRP A 77 5.31 -10.62 0.69
C TRP A 77 3.94 -10.92 0.09
N ARG A 78 3.88 -11.21 -1.22
CA ARG A 78 2.60 -11.55 -1.88
C ARG A 78 1.99 -12.83 -1.32
N ARG A 79 2.80 -13.87 -1.08
CA ARG A 79 2.35 -15.15 -0.52
C ARG A 79 1.76 -14.97 0.88
N GLU A 80 2.43 -14.21 1.73
CA GLU A 80 1.97 -13.87 3.08
C GLU A 80 0.69 -13.05 3.08
N ASN A 81 0.51 -12.15 2.11
CA ASN A 81 -0.67 -11.28 2.02
C ASN A 81 -1.89 -11.94 1.36
N VAL A 82 -1.81 -13.25 1.06
CA VAL A 82 -2.93 -14.05 0.53
C VAL A 82 -3.13 -15.36 1.30
N THR A 83 -2.45 -15.57 2.43
CA THR A 83 -2.55 -16.83 3.20
C THR A 83 -3.98 -17.17 3.62
N ASP A 84 -4.76 -16.14 3.96
CA ASP A 84 -6.13 -16.29 4.47
C ASP A 84 -7.17 -16.29 3.34
N MET A 85 -6.73 -16.32 2.07
CA MET A 85 -7.62 -16.32 0.92
C MET A 85 -7.93 -17.73 0.44
N GLU A 86 -9.21 -18.03 0.26
CA GLU A 86 -9.67 -19.27 -0.35
C GLU A 86 -9.34 -19.33 -1.85
N PHE A 87 -9.12 -20.54 -2.36
CA PHE A 87 -8.93 -20.77 -3.79
C PHE A 87 -10.17 -20.32 -4.59
N GLY A 88 -9.94 -19.70 -5.75
CA GLY A 88 -11.01 -19.20 -6.63
C GLY A 88 -11.54 -17.80 -6.29
N ARG A 89 -11.09 -17.18 -5.18
CA ARG A 89 -11.45 -15.80 -4.83
C ARG A 89 -10.72 -14.78 -5.70
N PHE A 90 -11.36 -13.64 -5.97
CA PHE A 90 -10.73 -12.53 -6.68
C PHE A 90 -9.61 -11.89 -5.86
N SER A 91 -8.48 -11.59 -6.51
CA SER A 91 -7.35 -10.91 -5.87
C SER A 91 -7.75 -9.51 -5.38
N PRO A 92 -7.44 -9.13 -4.13
CA PRO A 92 -7.82 -7.82 -3.62
C PRO A 92 -7.05 -6.70 -4.34
N PRO A 93 -7.64 -5.49 -4.45
CA PRO A 93 -6.98 -4.32 -5.04
C PRO A 93 -5.70 -3.88 -4.34
N ASN A 94 -5.53 -4.29 -3.08
CA ASN A 94 -4.38 -3.98 -2.22
C ASN A 94 -3.27 -5.03 -2.29
N LEU A 95 -3.45 -6.12 -3.03
CA LEU A 95 -2.37 -7.03 -3.38
C LEU A 95 -1.62 -6.48 -4.59
N TYR A 96 -0.45 -5.89 -4.33
CA TYR A 96 0.35 -5.20 -5.35
C TYR A 96 1.15 -6.16 -6.21
N ASP A 97 1.36 -5.75 -7.46
CA ASP A 97 2.15 -6.52 -8.43
C ASP A 97 3.64 -6.53 -8.10
N THR A 98 4.30 -7.59 -8.52
CA THR A 98 5.72 -7.82 -8.22
C THR A 98 6.61 -6.68 -8.68
N HIS A 99 6.32 -6.06 -9.83
CA HIS A 99 7.10 -4.93 -10.33
C HIS A 99 6.98 -3.68 -9.43
N VAL A 100 5.78 -3.40 -8.89
CA VAL A 100 5.57 -2.32 -7.92
C VAL A 100 6.37 -2.58 -6.66
N LEU A 101 6.30 -3.80 -6.12
CA LEU A 101 7.05 -4.19 -4.92
C LEU A 101 8.56 -4.13 -5.14
N ARG A 102 9.07 -4.56 -6.30
CA ARG A 102 10.48 -4.44 -6.65
C ARG A 102 10.95 -3.00 -6.67
N LYS A 103 10.15 -2.08 -7.23
CA LYS A 103 10.46 -0.64 -7.20
C LYS A 103 10.48 -0.06 -5.79
N VAL A 104 9.56 -0.49 -4.94
CA VAL A 104 9.54 -0.09 -3.51
C VAL A 104 10.80 -0.58 -2.80
N LYS A 105 11.23 -1.83 -3.05
CA LYS A 105 12.48 -2.38 -2.50
C LYS A 105 13.69 -1.57 -2.97
N GLU A 106 13.78 -1.32 -4.27
CA GLU A 106 14.84 -0.52 -4.89
C GLU A 106 14.93 0.86 -4.23
N GLU A 107 13.81 1.56 -4.08
CA GLU A 107 13.75 2.86 -3.40
C GLU A 107 14.20 2.78 -1.92
N SER A 108 13.76 1.77 -1.17
CA SER A 108 14.14 1.59 0.23
C SER A 108 15.64 1.35 0.39
N VAL A 109 16.20 0.46 -0.44
CA VAL A 109 17.63 0.13 -0.43
C VAL A 109 18.48 1.34 -0.83
N ASN A 110 18.12 2.06 -1.91
CA ASN A 110 18.84 3.26 -2.31
C ASN A 110 18.84 4.32 -1.21
N LYS A 111 17.69 4.54 -0.57
CA LYS A 111 17.58 5.49 0.53
C LYS A 111 18.46 5.09 1.72
N LYS A 112 18.54 3.80 2.03
CA LYS A 112 19.41 3.26 3.09
C LYS A 112 20.90 3.41 2.77
N LEU A 113 21.28 3.24 1.51
CA LEU A 113 22.65 3.40 1.03
C LEU A 113 23.04 4.87 0.78
N GLY A 114 22.11 5.82 0.94
CA GLY A 114 22.36 7.24 0.66
C GLY A 114 22.47 7.58 -0.83
N ILE A 115 22.04 6.67 -1.72
CA ILE A 115 22.09 6.86 -3.17
C ILE A 115 20.96 7.83 -3.55
N THR A 116 21.34 9.06 -3.89
CA THR A 116 20.44 10.17 -4.20
C THR A 116 20.44 10.54 -5.67
N ASP A 117 21.60 10.48 -6.33
CA ASP A 117 21.73 10.65 -7.78
C ASP A 117 21.82 9.32 -8.52
N LYS A 118 21.03 9.21 -9.58
CA LYS A 118 21.09 8.10 -10.54
C LYS A 118 21.35 8.68 -11.92
N CYS A 119 22.58 9.11 -12.18
CA CYS A 119 22.98 9.37 -13.55
C CYS A 119 23.16 8.02 -14.26
N LEU A 120 22.16 7.62 -15.04
CA LEU A 120 22.16 6.34 -15.76
C LEU A 120 23.40 6.19 -16.65
N ILE A 121 23.87 7.30 -17.24
CA ILE A 121 25.05 7.32 -18.11
C ILE A 121 26.31 7.02 -17.29
N GLU A 122 26.49 7.67 -16.14
CA GLU A 122 27.63 7.43 -15.26
C GLU A 122 27.61 6.02 -14.68
N SER A 123 26.45 5.50 -14.28
CA SER A 123 26.34 4.11 -13.83
C SER A 123 26.71 3.13 -14.94
N LEU A 124 26.28 3.37 -16.19
CA LEU A 124 26.65 2.52 -17.33
C LEU A 124 28.14 2.57 -17.65
N LEU A 125 28.75 3.77 -17.60
CA LEU A 125 30.19 3.96 -17.78
C LEU A 125 30.96 3.25 -16.67
N GLU A 126 30.54 3.38 -15.41
CA GLU A 126 31.15 2.69 -14.27
C GLU A 126 31.09 1.17 -14.43
N PHE A 127 29.95 0.61 -14.88
CA PHE A 127 29.81 -0.82 -15.17
C PHE A 127 30.72 -1.30 -16.31
N GLN A 128 30.92 -0.49 -17.36
CA GLN A 128 31.82 -0.84 -18.47
C GLN A 128 33.29 -0.73 -18.08
N LEU A 129 33.64 0.24 -17.23
CA LEU A 129 35.03 0.53 -16.86
C LEU A 129 35.54 -0.35 -15.69
N ASN A 130 34.65 -0.79 -14.79
CA ASN A 130 34.99 -1.69 -13.69
C ASN A 130 34.93 -3.17 -14.11
N SER A 131 35.99 -3.64 -14.76
CA SER A 131 36.19 -5.02 -15.25
C SER A 131 36.11 -6.13 -14.18
N LYS A 132 36.02 -5.79 -12.89
CA LYS A 132 35.80 -6.76 -11.80
C LYS A 132 34.39 -7.40 -11.82
N TYR A 133 33.44 -6.82 -12.54
CA TYR A 133 32.07 -7.33 -12.67
C TYR A 133 31.69 -7.71 -14.10
N SER A 134 32.63 -7.62 -15.05
CA SER A 134 32.46 -8.03 -16.44
C SER A 134 32.90 -9.50 -16.57
N GLY A 135 31.98 -10.41 -16.23
CA GLY A 135 32.06 -11.83 -16.54
C GLY A 135 31.02 -12.20 -17.59
#